data_AF-A0A966TN00-F1
#
_entry.id   AF-A0A966TN00-F1
#
_cell.length_a   1.000
_cell.length_b   1.000
_cell.length_c   1.000
_cell.angle_alpha   90.00
_cell.angle_beta   90.00
_cell.angle_gamma   90.00
#
_symmetry.space_group_name_H-M   'P 1'
#
loop_
_entity.id
_entity.type
_entity.pdbx_description
1 polymer ?
#
loop_
_entity_poly.entity_id
_entity_poly.type
_entity_poly.pdbx_seq_one_letter_code
_entity_poly.pdbx_strand_id
1 'polypeptide(L)'
;KFYFTSFYSFIALAAMIYGIVVCAVHQEKIFWIGITAVTLVFAFYIVKTGAVFPQHTYYVIPFVPVMSLFVGFGLSSLTRFRFGNKFPNALIFLIILEGVSNQMHDHFVKRSETYKLTLESEVSQHIPKSDLVVINAGVNPQELYFLHRKGWVALNEQVLDPNQMNRWIKLGAKYLVINKSSLNQWATLDVVKSSGISDGNLVFENEHYALYKLPSDHIE
;
A
#
# COMPACT_ATOMS: atom_id res chain seq x y z
N LYS A 1 17.13 8.71 -1.30
CA LYS A 1 16.15 9.24 -0.31
C LYS A 1 16.53 8.66 1.04
N PHE A 2 16.69 9.48 2.09
CA PHE A 2 16.91 8.96 3.44
C PHE A 2 15.57 8.43 3.97
N TYR A 3 15.48 7.14 4.23
CA TYR A 3 14.23 6.49 4.60
C TYR A 3 13.99 6.64 6.11
N PHE A 4 13.36 7.76 6.48
CA PHE A 4 12.86 8.05 7.84
C PHE A 4 11.90 6.98 8.39
N THR A 5 11.37 6.14 7.51
CA THR A 5 10.38 5.09 7.74
C THR A 5 10.86 3.94 8.62
N SER A 6 12.15 3.78 8.89
CA SER A 6 12.63 2.64 9.67
C SER A 6 12.16 2.72 11.14
N PHE A 7 12.17 3.94 11.69
CA PHE A 7 11.69 4.20 13.04
C PHE A 7 10.49 5.15 13.09
N TYR A 8 10.27 5.95 12.05
CA TYR A 8 9.36 7.11 12.10
C TYR A 8 9.63 8.01 13.33
N SER A 9 10.86 8.02 13.85
CA SER A 9 11.25 8.78 15.05
C SER A 9 12.72 9.21 14.94
N PHE A 10 12.97 10.51 15.02
CA PHE A 10 14.33 11.06 15.10
C PHE A 10 14.96 10.78 16.46
N ILE A 11 14.17 10.71 17.53
CA ILE A 11 14.66 10.35 18.86
C ILE A 11 15.18 8.90 18.87
N ALA A 12 14.45 7.97 18.23
CA ALA A 12 14.90 6.59 18.08
C ALA A 12 16.18 6.51 17.24
N LEU A 13 16.29 7.30 16.17
CA LEU A 13 17.52 7.38 15.37
C LEU A 13 18.71 7.87 16.20
N ALA A 14 18.53 8.93 16.99
CA ALA A 14 19.57 9.44 17.88
C ALA A 14 19.97 8.41 18.95
N ALA A 15 19.00 7.73 19.56
CA ALA A 15 19.24 6.68 20.54
C ALA A 15 19.97 5.47 19.93
N MET A 16 19.67 5.12 18.68
CA MET A 16 20.37 4.07 17.93
C MET A 16 21.84 4.45 17.68
N ILE A 17 22.10 5.68 17.19
CA ILE A 17 23.46 6.16 16.95
C ILE A 17 24.26 6.14 18.26
N TYR A 18 23.65 6.62 19.36
CA TYR A 18 24.25 6.54 20.68
C TYR A 18 24.54 5.10 21.10
N GLY A 19 23.58 4.19 20.91
CA GLY A 19 23.76 2.76 21.19
C GLY A 19 24.89 2.10 20.40
N ILE A 20 25.07 2.46 19.13
CA ILE A 20 26.19 2.01 18.31
C ILE A 20 27.53 2.49 18.90
N VAL A 21 27.62 3.76 19.29
CA VAL A 21 28.83 4.33 19.91
C VAL A 21 29.15 3.60 21.22
N VAL A 22 28.15 3.40 22.09
CA VAL A 22 28.31 2.69 23.37
C VAL A 22 28.76 1.25 23.11
N CYS A 23 28.15 0.55 22.14
CA CYS A 23 28.52 -0.81 21.76
C CYS A 23 29.96 -0.91 21.24
N ALA A 24 30.42 0.08 20.47
CA ALA A 24 31.78 0.16 19.98
C ALA A 24 32.78 0.36 21.14
N VAL A 25 32.47 1.27 22.07
CA VAL A 25 33.32 1.56 23.25
C VAL A 25 33.41 0.36 24.19
N HIS A 26 32.29 -0.33 24.43
CA HIS A 26 32.25 -1.51 25.30
C HIS A 26 32.72 -2.81 24.63
N GLN A 27 33.03 -2.79 23.33
CA GLN A 27 33.48 -3.95 22.55
C GLN A 27 32.55 -5.17 22.61
N GLU A 28 31.23 -4.93 22.59
CA GLU A 28 30.22 -5.99 22.68
C GLU A 28 30.14 -6.82 21.39
N LYS A 29 30.91 -7.91 21.33
CA LYS A 29 31.09 -8.73 20.12
C LYS A 29 29.78 -9.33 19.59
N ILE A 30 28.82 -9.63 20.47
CA ILE A 30 27.55 -10.26 20.08
C ILE A 30 26.70 -9.37 19.18
N PHE A 31 26.71 -8.05 19.42
CA PHE A 31 25.99 -7.07 18.60
C PHE A 31 26.62 -6.94 17.22
N TRP A 32 27.95 -6.94 17.15
CA TRP A 32 28.68 -6.90 15.87
C TRP A 32 28.44 -8.15 15.04
N ILE A 33 28.46 -9.35 15.66
CA ILE A 33 28.10 -10.61 14.99
C ILE A 33 26.67 -10.53 14.44
N GLY A 34 25.72 -10.03 15.23
CA GLY A 34 24.33 -9.84 14.81
C GLY A 34 24.18 -8.89 13.61
N ILE A 35 24.81 -7.71 13.64
CA ILE A 35 24.86 -6.79 12.50
C ILE A 35 25.46 -7.48 11.28
N THR A 36 26.61 -8.13 11.43
CA THR A 36 27.33 -8.73 10.29
C THR A 36 26.49 -9.82 9.65
N ALA A 37 25.86 -10.69 10.45
CA ALA A 37 25.00 -11.75 9.95
C ALA A 37 23.83 -11.19 9.13
N VAL A 38 23.11 -10.19 9.67
CA VAL A 38 21.99 -9.55 8.97
C VAL A 38 22.47 -8.82 7.72
N THR A 39 23.58 -8.09 7.82
CA THR A 39 24.16 -7.35 6.69
C THR A 39 24.56 -8.28 5.54
N LEU A 40 25.11 -9.47 5.83
CA LEU A 40 25.47 -10.44 4.80
C LEU A 40 24.25 -11.00 4.07
N VAL A 41 23.19 -11.35 4.79
CA VAL A 41 21.93 -11.81 4.19
C VAL A 41 21.33 -10.72 3.30
N PHE A 42 21.38 -9.47 3.75
CA PHE A 42 20.88 -8.34 2.98
C PHE A 42 21.75 -7.96 1.79
N ALA A 43 23.07 -8.07 1.90
CA ALA A 43 23.96 -7.84 0.78
C ALA A 43 23.62 -8.77 -0.38
N PHE A 44 23.37 -10.06 -0.09
CA PHE A 44 22.89 -11.01 -1.10
C PHE A 44 21.54 -10.57 -1.70
N TYR A 45 20.61 -10.13 -0.87
CA TYR A 45 19.30 -9.67 -1.33
C TYR A 45 19.40 -8.41 -2.22
N ILE A 46 20.22 -7.45 -1.84
CA ILE A 46 20.48 -6.21 -2.60
C ILE A 46 21.06 -6.54 -3.97
N VAL A 47 22.06 -7.42 -4.02
CA VAL A 47 22.67 -7.85 -5.28
C VAL A 47 21.65 -8.55 -6.17
N LYS A 48 20.81 -9.42 -5.59
CA LYS A 48 19.76 -10.15 -6.33
C LYS A 48 18.66 -9.23 -6.87
N THR A 49 18.27 -8.20 -6.12
CA THR A 49 17.15 -7.31 -6.48
C THR A 49 17.59 -6.09 -7.31
N GLY A 50 18.87 -5.72 -7.26
CA GLY A 50 19.43 -4.65 -8.07
C GLY A 50 18.72 -3.31 -7.87
N ALA A 51 18.37 -2.65 -8.99
CA ALA A 51 17.76 -1.31 -8.99
C ALA A 51 16.36 -1.23 -8.36
N VAL A 52 15.70 -2.37 -8.14
CA VAL A 52 14.39 -2.45 -7.46
C VAL A 52 14.53 -2.21 -5.95
N PHE A 53 15.68 -2.56 -5.36
CA PHE A 53 15.92 -2.41 -3.91
C PHE A 53 15.73 -0.96 -3.42
N PRO A 54 16.39 0.07 -3.98
CA PRO A 54 16.23 1.43 -3.48
C PRO A 54 14.85 2.03 -3.76
N GLN A 55 14.01 1.42 -4.60
CA GLN A 55 12.69 1.96 -4.97
C GLN A 55 11.62 1.66 -3.91
N HIS A 56 11.85 0.65 -3.07
CA HIS A 56 10.87 0.14 -2.13
C HIS A 56 11.38 0.21 -0.70
N THR A 57 10.85 1.17 0.03
CA THR A 57 11.21 1.46 1.40
C THR A 57 11.05 0.27 2.36
N TYR A 58 10.14 -0.67 2.07
CA TYR A 58 9.87 -1.84 2.92
C TYR A 58 11.06 -2.81 3.03
N TYR A 59 12.06 -2.71 2.15
CA TYR A 59 13.25 -3.55 2.28
C TYR A 59 14.08 -3.25 3.53
N VAL A 60 13.86 -2.13 4.20
CA VAL A 60 14.53 -1.84 5.48
C VAL A 60 13.87 -2.55 6.68
N ILE A 61 12.65 -3.08 6.53
CA ILE A 61 11.87 -3.65 7.65
C ILE A 61 12.66 -4.71 8.43
N PRO A 62 13.37 -5.67 7.80
CA PRO A 62 14.09 -6.67 8.59
C PRO A 62 15.37 -6.15 9.29
N PHE A 63 15.83 -4.92 9.01
CA PHE A 63 16.86 -4.25 9.83
C PHE A 63 16.31 -3.62 11.11
N VAL A 64 15.01 -3.35 11.18
CA VAL A 64 14.38 -2.67 12.33
C VAL A 64 14.67 -3.38 13.66
N PRO A 65 14.55 -4.72 13.80
CA PRO A 65 14.87 -5.40 15.06
C PRO A 65 16.33 -5.19 15.51
N VAL A 66 17.29 -5.20 14.58
CA VAL A 66 18.71 -4.96 14.89
C VAL A 66 18.90 -3.52 15.38
N MET A 67 18.30 -2.56 14.69
CA MET A 67 18.36 -1.15 15.07
C MET A 67 17.71 -0.93 16.45
N SER A 68 16.58 -1.60 16.74
CA SER A 68 15.92 -1.58 18.05
C SER A 68 16.81 -2.14 19.18
N LEU A 69 17.63 -3.16 18.91
CA LEU A 69 18.60 -3.65 19.89
C LEU A 69 19.64 -2.58 20.24
N PHE A 70 20.14 -1.80 19.27
CA PHE A 70 21.03 -0.67 19.55
C PHE A 70 20.35 0.42 20.36
N VAL A 71 19.11 0.76 20.02
CA VAL A 71 18.31 1.71 20.81
C VAL A 71 18.20 1.23 22.26
N GLY A 72 17.80 -0.02 22.47
CA GLY A 72 17.68 -0.61 23.82
C GLY A 72 19.01 -0.61 24.57
N PHE A 73 20.10 -1.00 23.90
CA PHE A 73 21.44 -1.01 24.50
C PHE A 73 21.91 0.39 24.90
N GLY A 74 21.75 1.38 24.01
CA GLY A 74 22.05 2.78 24.30
C GLY A 74 21.20 3.32 25.44
N LEU A 75 19.89 3.10 25.43
CA LEU A 75 19.03 3.54 26.54
C LEU A 75 19.39 2.86 27.87
N SER A 76 19.82 1.59 27.84
CA SER A 76 20.23 0.86 29.04
C SER A 76 21.49 1.44 29.68
N SER A 77 22.45 1.94 28.88
CA SER A 77 23.65 2.56 29.43
C SER A 77 23.36 3.85 30.16
N LEU A 78 22.26 4.53 29.82
CA LEU A 78 21.83 5.77 30.45
C LEU A 78 21.29 5.58 31.89
N THR A 79 20.97 4.35 32.29
CA THR A 79 20.51 4.04 33.66
C THR A 79 21.58 4.32 34.72
N ARG A 80 22.86 4.37 34.32
CA ARG A 80 24.01 4.65 35.20
C ARG A 80 24.14 6.12 35.59
N PHE A 81 23.38 7.03 34.98
CA PHE A 81 23.42 8.47 35.30
C PHE A 81 22.53 8.83 36.50
N ARG A 82 22.67 10.07 36.98
CA ARG A 82 22.03 10.62 38.20
C ARG A 82 20.50 10.44 38.28
N PHE A 83 19.81 10.31 37.14
CA PHE A 83 18.36 10.15 37.08
C PHE A 83 17.89 8.68 37.01
N GLY A 84 18.82 7.72 37.06
CA GLY A 84 18.50 6.29 37.05
C GLY A 84 17.62 5.88 35.86
N ASN A 85 16.61 5.06 36.13
CA ASN A 85 15.68 4.56 35.12
C ASN A 85 14.66 5.60 34.60
N LYS A 86 14.52 6.75 35.26
CA LYS A 86 13.52 7.75 34.88
C LYS A 86 13.82 8.38 33.52
N PHE A 87 15.10 8.62 33.23
CA PHE A 87 15.52 9.26 31.98
C PHE A 87 15.36 8.34 30.76
N PRO A 88 15.85 7.09 30.77
CA PRO A 88 15.55 6.11 29.72
C PRO A 88 14.05 5.93 29.49
N ASN A 89 13.25 5.81 30.56
CA ASN A 89 11.80 5.61 30.44
C ASN A 89 11.11 6.80 29.77
N ALA A 90 11.52 8.03 30.09
CA ALA A 90 11.02 9.24 29.44
C ALA A 90 11.38 9.25 27.94
N LEU A 91 12.60 8.86 27.58
CA LEU A 91 13.01 8.76 26.17
C LEU A 91 12.21 7.68 25.42
N ILE A 92 11.96 6.52 26.03
CA ILE A 92 11.10 5.49 25.44
C ILE A 92 9.70 6.04 25.18
N PHE A 93 9.11 6.74 26.16
CA PHE A 93 7.81 7.37 25.99
C PHE A 93 7.79 8.37 24.83
N LEU A 94 8.83 9.22 24.72
CA LEU A 94 8.95 10.19 23.63
C LEU A 94 9.15 9.52 22.26
N ILE A 95 9.91 8.42 22.20
CA ILE A 95 10.08 7.62 20.97
C ILE A 95 8.72 7.08 20.50
N ILE A 96 7.94 6.49 21.42
CA ILE A 96 6.61 5.96 21.11
C ILE A 96 5.70 7.10 20.65
N LEU A 97 5.67 8.22 21.37
CA LEU A 97 4.85 9.37 21.05
C LEU A 97 5.17 9.93 19.67
N GLU A 98 6.46 10.13 19.36
CA GLU A 98 6.91 10.63 18.05
C GLU A 98 6.58 9.63 16.94
N GLY A 99 6.88 8.35 17.15
CA GLY A 99 6.64 7.28 16.17
C GLY A 99 5.16 7.10 15.81
N VAL A 100 4.27 7.17 16.81
CA VAL A 100 2.81 7.12 16.60
C VAL A 100 2.33 8.39 15.93
N SER A 101 2.76 9.57 16.40
CA SER A 101 2.32 10.86 15.85
C SER A 101 2.69 11.01 14.37
N ASN A 102 3.88 10.56 13.98
CA ASN A 102 4.34 10.62 12.58
C ASN A 102 3.55 9.69 11.65
N GLN A 103 2.91 8.65 12.18
CA GLN A 103 2.07 7.71 11.44
C GLN A 103 0.58 7.97 11.60
N MET A 104 0.18 9.03 12.33
CA MET A 104 -1.23 9.30 12.65
C MET A 104 -2.12 9.44 11.41
N HIS A 105 -1.56 9.86 10.29
CA HIS A 105 -2.27 9.98 9.01
C HIS A 105 -2.60 8.63 8.35
N ASP A 106 -1.87 7.56 8.68
CA ASP A 106 -2.09 6.20 8.16
C ASP A 106 -3.06 5.38 9.03
N HIS A 107 -3.38 5.85 10.24
CA HIS A 107 -4.35 5.19 11.13
C HIS A 107 -5.81 5.34 10.68
N PHE A 108 -6.09 6.27 9.78
CA PHE A 108 -7.44 6.55 9.30
C PHE A 108 -7.53 6.43 7.78
N VAL A 109 -8.66 5.91 7.31
CA VAL A 109 -8.96 5.91 5.88
C VAL A 109 -9.05 7.36 5.41
N LYS A 110 -8.30 7.68 4.35
CA LYS A 110 -8.34 9.01 3.74
C LYS A 110 -9.75 9.30 3.26
N ARG A 111 -10.28 10.49 3.57
CA ARG A 111 -11.60 10.93 3.10
C ARG A 111 -11.75 10.91 1.59
N SER A 112 -10.65 11.09 0.85
CA SER A 112 -10.64 10.96 -0.61
C SER A 112 -10.90 9.54 -1.10
N GLU A 113 -10.76 8.53 -0.25
CA GLU A 113 -10.89 7.11 -0.59
C GLU A 113 -12.15 6.48 0.01
N THR A 114 -12.85 7.17 0.91
CA THR A 114 -14.00 6.59 1.63
C THR A 114 -15.17 6.23 0.71
N TYR A 115 -15.29 6.88 -0.46
CA TYR A 115 -16.31 6.54 -1.44
C TYR A 115 -16.21 5.08 -1.94
N LYS A 116 -15.01 4.48 -1.90
CA LYS A 116 -14.83 3.07 -2.30
C LYS A 116 -15.60 2.10 -1.40
N LEU A 117 -15.94 2.52 -0.19
CA LEU A 117 -16.75 1.72 0.75
C LEU A 117 -18.21 1.63 0.30
N THR A 118 -18.68 2.49 -0.62
CA THR A 118 -20.06 2.43 -1.13
C THR A 118 -20.23 1.40 -2.25
N LEU A 119 -19.15 0.81 -2.77
CA LEU A 119 -19.21 -0.21 -3.83
C LEU A 119 -20.09 -1.40 -3.46
N GLU A 120 -20.01 -1.87 -2.23
CA GLU A 120 -20.83 -2.99 -1.76
C GLU A 120 -22.30 -2.59 -1.66
N SER A 121 -22.59 -1.48 -1.00
CA SER A 121 -23.95 -1.05 -0.68
C SER A 121 -24.70 -0.46 -1.88
N GLU A 122 -24.00 0.14 -2.84
CA GLU A 122 -24.64 0.87 -3.95
C GLU A 122 -24.46 0.14 -5.29
N VAL A 123 -23.24 -0.24 -5.66
CA VAL A 123 -22.98 -0.79 -7.00
C VAL A 123 -23.26 -2.29 -7.05
N SER A 124 -22.87 -3.05 -6.02
CA SER A 124 -22.97 -4.52 -6.06
C SER A 124 -24.42 -5.01 -6.13
N GLN A 125 -25.39 -4.23 -5.64
CA GLN A 125 -26.81 -4.58 -5.66
C GLN A 125 -27.36 -4.78 -7.08
N HIS A 126 -26.74 -4.13 -8.07
CA HIS A 126 -27.14 -4.19 -9.47
C HIS A 126 -26.45 -5.31 -10.27
N ILE A 127 -25.54 -6.06 -9.65
CA ILE A 127 -24.74 -7.10 -10.32
C ILE A 127 -25.04 -8.46 -9.70
N PRO A 128 -25.52 -9.48 -10.44
CA PRO A 128 -25.66 -10.83 -9.92
C PRO A 128 -24.33 -11.42 -9.41
N LYS A 129 -24.34 -12.18 -8.30
CA LYS A 129 -23.12 -12.75 -7.70
C LYS A 129 -22.34 -13.71 -8.61
N SER A 130 -23.01 -14.33 -9.58
CA SER A 130 -22.43 -15.24 -10.56
C SER A 130 -21.70 -14.53 -11.70
N ASP A 131 -21.96 -13.24 -11.90
CA ASP A 131 -21.53 -12.53 -13.09
C ASP A 131 -20.12 -11.94 -12.92
N LEU A 132 -19.35 -11.97 -14.01
CA LEU A 132 -18.00 -11.45 -14.03
C LEU A 132 -17.99 -9.97 -14.41
N VAL A 133 -17.10 -9.22 -13.77
CA VAL A 133 -16.99 -7.77 -13.92
C VAL A 133 -15.60 -7.35 -14.35
N VAL A 134 -15.50 -6.21 -15.02
CA VAL A 134 -14.25 -5.49 -15.25
C VAL A 134 -14.34 -4.16 -14.50
N ILE A 135 -13.29 -3.76 -13.78
CA ILE A 135 -13.25 -2.47 -13.08
C ILE A 135 -11.94 -1.73 -13.36
N ASN A 136 -12.01 -0.42 -13.64
CA ASN A 136 -10.85 0.43 -13.93
C ASN A 136 -10.14 0.93 -12.65
N ALA A 137 -9.76 0.00 -11.78
CA ALA A 137 -9.07 0.28 -10.51
C ALA A 137 -7.53 0.25 -10.61
N GLY A 138 -7.00 0.23 -11.84
CA GLY A 138 -5.56 0.08 -12.10
C GLY A 138 -5.03 -1.28 -11.65
N VAL A 139 -3.91 -1.29 -10.93
CA VAL A 139 -3.29 -2.53 -10.40
C VAL A 139 -3.79 -2.93 -9.01
N ASN A 140 -4.60 -2.09 -8.35
CA ASN A 140 -5.05 -2.32 -6.99
C ASN A 140 -6.38 -3.11 -6.98
N PRO A 141 -6.41 -4.36 -6.46
CA PRO A 141 -7.62 -5.18 -6.42
C PRO A 141 -8.65 -4.72 -5.37
N GLN A 142 -8.36 -3.68 -4.58
CA GLN A 142 -9.20 -3.24 -3.48
C GLN A 142 -10.65 -2.93 -3.88
N GLU A 143 -10.88 -2.26 -5.00
CA GLU A 143 -12.24 -1.91 -5.44
C GLU A 143 -13.00 -3.14 -5.94
N LEU A 144 -12.32 -4.06 -6.65
CA LEU A 144 -12.93 -5.34 -7.02
C LEU A 144 -13.30 -6.16 -5.78
N TYR A 145 -12.47 -6.11 -4.73
CA TYR A 145 -12.76 -6.73 -3.45
C TYR A 145 -14.02 -6.15 -2.80
N PHE A 146 -14.12 -4.82 -2.68
CA PHE A 146 -15.31 -4.16 -2.09
C PHE A 146 -16.58 -4.35 -2.92
N LEU A 147 -16.45 -4.58 -4.23
CA LEU A 147 -17.60 -4.90 -5.07
C LEU A 147 -18.17 -6.31 -4.79
N HIS A 148 -17.42 -7.18 -4.10
CA HIS A 148 -17.79 -8.57 -3.83
C HIS A 148 -18.16 -9.34 -5.10
N ARG A 149 -17.46 -9.10 -6.21
CA ARG A 149 -17.65 -9.80 -7.50
C ARG A 149 -16.33 -10.37 -8.00
N LYS A 150 -16.42 -11.43 -8.80
CA LYS A 150 -15.26 -11.99 -9.52
C LYS A 150 -15.05 -11.22 -10.80
N GLY A 151 -13.81 -11.11 -11.23
CA GLY A 151 -13.52 -10.33 -12.43
C GLY A 151 -12.07 -9.91 -12.55
N TRP A 152 -11.87 -8.82 -13.25
CA TRP A 152 -10.56 -8.25 -13.55
C TRP A 152 -10.47 -6.80 -13.09
N VAL A 153 -9.31 -6.44 -12.54
CA VAL A 153 -8.90 -5.04 -12.46
C VAL A 153 -8.16 -4.67 -13.74
N ALA A 154 -8.43 -3.47 -14.22
CA ALA A 154 -7.89 -2.96 -15.46
C ALA A 154 -7.32 -1.56 -15.26
N LEU A 155 -6.26 -1.27 -16.00
CA LEU A 155 -5.80 0.10 -16.23
C LEU A 155 -6.81 0.81 -17.15
N ASN A 156 -6.85 2.14 -17.05
CA ASN A 156 -7.76 2.95 -17.87
C ASN A 156 -7.52 2.72 -19.37
N GLU A 157 -6.26 2.60 -19.79
CA GLU A 157 -5.87 2.37 -21.19
C GLU A 157 -6.35 1.00 -21.69
N GLN A 158 -6.45 0.01 -20.81
CA GLN A 158 -6.92 -1.33 -21.17
C GLN A 158 -8.45 -1.38 -21.29
N VAL A 159 -9.17 -0.59 -20.49
CA VAL A 159 -10.62 -0.42 -20.64
C VAL A 159 -10.94 0.32 -21.94
N LEU A 160 -10.07 1.23 -22.36
CA LEU A 160 -10.17 1.98 -23.61
C LEU A 160 -9.79 1.19 -24.87
N ASP A 161 -9.10 0.06 -24.74
CA ASP A 161 -8.72 -0.77 -25.89
C ASP A 161 -9.86 -1.71 -26.28
N PRO A 162 -10.49 -1.54 -27.47
CA PRO A 162 -11.59 -2.39 -27.91
C PRO A 162 -11.20 -3.87 -28.01
N ASN A 163 -9.94 -4.18 -28.34
CA ASN A 163 -9.49 -5.57 -28.43
C ASN A 163 -9.46 -6.25 -27.06
N GLN A 164 -9.01 -5.51 -26.06
CA GLN A 164 -8.97 -5.99 -24.68
C GLN A 164 -10.36 -6.08 -24.07
N MET A 165 -11.26 -5.13 -24.38
CA MET A 165 -12.67 -5.21 -23.98
C MET A 165 -13.35 -6.44 -24.57
N ASN A 166 -13.20 -6.66 -25.88
CA ASN A 166 -13.74 -7.84 -26.57
C ASN A 166 -13.19 -9.15 -25.99
N ARG A 167 -11.92 -9.16 -25.57
CA ARG A 167 -11.34 -10.32 -24.89
C ARG A 167 -12.03 -10.60 -23.55
N TRP A 168 -12.31 -9.60 -22.73
CA TRP A 168 -13.03 -9.81 -21.47
C TRP A 168 -14.47 -10.27 -21.69
N ILE A 169 -15.17 -9.70 -22.68
CA ILE A 169 -16.51 -10.14 -23.07
C ILE A 169 -16.51 -11.64 -23.44
N LYS A 170 -15.56 -12.07 -24.28
CA LYS A 170 -15.37 -13.49 -24.63
C LYS A 170 -15.04 -14.39 -23.44
N LEU A 171 -14.38 -13.85 -22.42
CA LEU A 171 -14.12 -14.54 -21.15
C LEU A 171 -15.32 -14.53 -20.19
N GLY A 172 -16.45 -13.97 -20.61
CA GLY A 172 -17.71 -13.96 -19.86
C GLY A 172 -17.93 -12.73 -18.98
N ALA A 173 -17.17 -11.64 -19.19
CA ALA A 173 -17.45 -10.37 -18.53
C ALA A 173 -18.83 -9.85 -18.97
N LYS A 174 -19.70 -9.57 -17.99
CA LYS A 174 -21.06 -9.08 -18.24
C LYS A 174 -21.27 -7.63 -17.82
N TYR A 175 -20.38 -7.10 -16.98
CA TYR A 175 -20.46 -5.72 -16.51
C TYR A 175 -19.10 -5.03 -16.53
N LEU A 176 -19.13 -3.73 -16.78
CA LEU A 176 -18.01 -2.82 -16.64
C LEU A 176 -18.34 -1.78 -15.58
N VAL A 177 -17.49 -1.69 -14.57
CA VAL A 177 -17.58 -0.71 -13.48
C VAL A 177 -16.52 0.35 -13.73
N ILE A 178 -16.97 1.59 -13.88
CA ILE A 178 -16.12 2.74 -14.09
C ILE A 178 -16.07 3.57 -12.81
N ASN A 179 -14.91 3.59 -12.16
CA ASN A 179 -14.51 4.60 -11.20
C ASN A 179 -14.23 5.91 -11.95
N LYS A 180 -15.06 6.92 -11.72
CA LYS A 180 -14.95 8.24 -12.34
C LYS A 180 -13.81 9.05 -11.76
N SER A 181 -13.43 8.79 -10.51
CA SER A 181 -12.29 9.47 -9.87
C SER A 181 -10.95 8.98 -10.37
N SER A 182 -10.87 7.78 -10.97
CA SER A 182 -9.63 7.27 -11.60
C SER A 182 -9.45 7.72 -13.05
N LEU A 183 -10.51 8.18 -13.72
CA LEU A 183 -10.47 8.75 -15.06
C LEU A 183 -10.40 10.28 -15.00
N ASN A 184 -9.54 10.90 -15.81
CA ASN A 184 -9.66 12.34 -16.05
C ASN A 184 -11.02 12.60 -16.72
N GLN A 185 -11.77 13.61 -16.27
CA GLN A 185 -13.15 13.91 -16.67
C GLN A 185 -13.42 13.95 -18.20
N TRP A 186 -12.41 14.21 -19.03
CA TRP A 186 -12.55 14.23 -20.49
C TRP A 186 -12.60 12.82 -21.12
N ALA A 187 -12.02 11.80 -20.47
CA ALA A 187 -11.97 10.45 -21.01
C ALA A 187 -13.31 9.71 -20.86
N THR A 188 -14.13 10.01 -19.87
CA THR A 188 -15.35 9.25 -19.56
C THR A 188 -16.36 9.23 -20.72
N LEU A 189 -16.50 10.35 -21.44
CA LEU A 189 -17.38 10.46 -22.62
C LEU A 189 -16.84 9.70 -23.83
N ASP A 190 -15.52 9.64 -23.99
CA ASP A 190 -14.88 8.91 -25.08
C ASP A 190 -14.75 7.41 -24.79
N VAL A 191 -14.63 6.99 -23.52
CA VAL A 191 -14.64 5.57 -23.09
C VAL A 191 -15.94 4.89 -23.52
N VAL A 192 -17.07 5.52 -23.21
CA VAL A 192 -18.42 5.03 -23.57
C VAL A 192 -18.53 4.90 -25.10
N LYS A 193 -18.13 5.95 -25.82
CA LYS A 193 -18.23 5.99 -27.29
C LYS A 193 -17.25 5.05 -28.03
N SER A 194 -16.02 4.89 -27.54
CA SER A 194 -14.97 4.08 -28.19
C SER A 194 -15.08 2.58 -27.90
N SER A 195 -15.64 2.20 -26.75
CA SER A 195 -15.81 0.80 -26.37
C SER A 195 -17.03 0.11 -27.03
N GLY A 196 -17.80 0.84 -27.84
CA GLY A 196 -19.08 0.36 -28.38
C GLY A 196 -20.18 0.21 -27.33
N ILE A 197 -19.96 0.70 -26.11
CA ILE A 197 -20.90 0.66 -24.99
C ILE A 197 -21.72 1.94 -25.07
N SER A 198 -22.87 1.92 -25.75
CA SER A 198 -23.75 3.09 -25.83
C SER A 198 -24.37 3.44 -24.46
N ASP A 199 -24.81 4.70 -24.30
CA ASP A 199 -25.52 5.18 -23.10
C ASP A 199 -26.74 4.30 -22.73
N GLY A 200 -27.30 3.56 -23.70
CA GLY A 200 -28.40 2.61 -23.49
C GLY A 200 -28.04 1.38 -22.63
N ASN A 201 -26.76 1.15 -22.34
CA ASN A 201 -26.29 0.04 -21.50
C ASN A 201 -25.95 0.46 -20.06
N LEU A 202 -26.19 1.72 -19.69
CA LEU A 202 -25.99 2.20 -18.32
C LEU A 202 -27.04 1.58 -17.38
N VAL A 203 -26.58 0.86 -16.36
CA VAL A 203 -27.44 0.17 -15.38
C VAL A 203 -27.56 0.99 -14.09
N PHE A 204 -26.49 1.67 -13.70
CA PHE A 204 -26.43 2.46 -12.47
C PHE A 204 -25.37 3.55 -12.60
N GLU A 205 -25.63 4.71 -12.02
CA GLU A 205 -24.67 5.80 -11.94
C GLU A 205 -24.85 6.59 -10.65
N ASN A 206 -23.75 6.89 -9.96
CA ASN A 206 -23.71 7.82 -8.83
C ASN A 206 -22.57 8.83 -9.03
N GLU A 207 -22.22 9.59 -7.99
CA GLU A 207 -21.15 10.59 -8.05
C GLU A 207 -19.79 9.99 -8.44
N HIS A 208 -19.47 8.77 -8.00
CA HIS A 208 -18.14 8.19 -8.10
C HIS A 208 -18.02 7.04 -9.11
N TYR A 209 -19.12 6.37 -9.42
CA TYR A 209 -19.16 5.14 -10.19
C TYR A 209 -20.23 5.18 -11.27
N ALA A 210 -19.94 4.53 -12.39
CA ALA A 210 -20.91 4.18 -13.43
C ALA A 210 -20.80 2.68 -13.74
N LEU A 211 -21.94 2.01 -13.85
CA LEU A 211 -22.05 0.60 -14.14
C LEU A 211 -22.70 0.41 -15.50
N TYR A 212 -21.99 -0.27 -16.40
CA TYR A 212 -22.46 -0.60 -17.73
C TYR A 212 -22.66 -2.11 -17.85
N LYS A 213 -23.73 -2.52 -18.50
CA LYS A 213 -23.91 -3.90 -18.95
C LYS A 213 -23.15 -4.08 -20.26
N LEU A 214 -22.27 -5.08 -20.30
CA LEU A 214 -21.55 -5.41 -21.51
C LEU A 214 -22.44 -6.22 -22.46
N PRO A 215 -22.29 -6.06 -23.78
CA PRO A 215 -22.95 -6.93 -24.73
C PRO A 215 -22.53 -8.37 -24.45
N SER A 216 -23.49 -9.28 -24.44
CA SER A 216 -23.21 -10.71 -24.34
C SER A 216 -22.89 -11.19 -25.75
N ASP A 217 -21.82 -11.96 -25.90
CA ASP A 217 -21.63 -12.82 -27.08
C ASP A 217 -22.69 -13.94 -27.03
N HIS A 218 -23.96 -13.58 -27.25
CA HIS A 218 -24.95 -14.53 -27.74
C HIS A 218 -24.68 -14.70 -29.23
N ILE A 219 -23.72 -15.55 -29.56
CA ILE A 219 -23.86 -16.35 -30.76
C ILE A 219 -24.90 -17.41 -30.39
N GLU A 220 -26.16 -17.16 -30.78
CA GLU A 220 -27.14 -18.24 -30.97
C GLU A 220 -26.63 -19.24 -32.02
#